data_AF-A0A2U3L8Z2-F1
#
_entry.id   AF-A0A2U3L8Z2-F1
#
_cell.length_a   1.000
_cell.length_b   1.000
_cell.length_c   1.000
_cell.angle_alpha   90.00
_cell.angle_beta   90.00
_cell.angle_gamma   90.00
#
_symmetry.space_group_name_H-M   'P 1'
#
loop_
_entity.id
_entity.type
_entity.pdbx_description
1 polymer ?
#
loop_
_entity_poly.entity_id
_entity_poly.type
_entity_poly.pdbx_seq_one_letter_code
_entity_poly.pdbx_strand_id
1 'polypeptide(L)'
;MTNEEKRRQRRKNELGSQKPKCAMCGENDITALLKETKTVRTFMEEHHIAGSHEGETIQVCRNCHAKLTDKQLDWPEGVISSERTQEMNAVGFLFGLANLLELLAKLVFKFATILFDFVTDHQKEVMV
;
A
#
# COMPACT_ATOMS: atom_id res chain seq x y z
N MET A 1 4.43 12.66 -29.32
CA MET A 1 4.38 12.48 -27.86
C MET A 1 4.70 13.80 -27.17
N THR A 2 3.74 14.38 -26.46
CA THR A 2 3.82 15.66 -25.77
C THR A 2 4.80 15.61 -24.59
N ASN A 3 5.18 16.77 -24.06
CA ASN A 3 6.01 16.84 -22.84
C ASN A 3 5.31 16.23 -21.62
N GLU A 4 3.99 16.30 -21.57
CA GLU A 4 3.19 15.68 -20.51
C GLU A 4 3.25 14.15 -20.58
N GLU A 5 3.09 13.58 -21.78
CA GLU A 5 3.16 12.13 -22.01
C GLU A 5 4.56 11.60 -21.70
N LYS A 6 5.63 12.33 -22.07
CA LYS A 6 7.02 12.00 -21.73
C LYS A 6 7.25 11.96 -20.22
N ARG A 7 6.73 12.97 -19.49
CA ARG A 7 6.80 12.98 -18.01
C ARG A 7 6.05 11.78 -17.45
N ARG A 8 4.81 11.55 -17.86
CA ARG A 8 3.98 10.44 -17.38
C ARG A 8 4.61 9.07 -17.64
N GLN A 9 5.28 8.87 -18.76
CA GLN A 9 5.94 7.62 -19.08
C GLN A 9 7.20 7.39 -18.22
N ARG A 10 8.04 8.42 -18.03
CA ARG A 10 9.18 8.35 -17.11
C ARG A 10 8.75 7.96 -15.70
N ARG A 11 7.66 8.57 -15.23
CA ARG A 11 7.05 8.35 -13.91
C ARG A 11 6.62 6.90 -13.70
N LYS A 12 6.02 6.27 -14.72
CA LYS A 12 5.70 4.83 -14.69
C LYS A 12 6.94 3.94 -14.62
N ASN A 13 7.98 4.29 -15.37
CA ASN A 13 9.24 3.53 -15.35
C ASN A 13 9.93 3.62 -13.99
N GLU A 14 9.92 4.78 -13.32
CA GLU A 14 10.45 4.97 -11.97
C GLU A 14 9.68 4.14 -10.92
N LEU A 15 8.38 3.95 -11.10
CA LEU A 15 7.53 3.12 -10.22
C LEU A 15 7.57 1.62 -10.55
N GLY A 16 8.37 1.20 -11.52
CA GLY A 16 8.50 -0.20 -11.93
C GLY A 16 7.22 -0.83 -12.51
N SER A 17 6.19 -0.04 -12.80
CA SER A 17 4.89 -0.51 -13.29
C SER A 17 4.26 0.46 -14.27
N GLN A 18 3.68 -0.07 -15.36
CA GLN A 18 2.93 0.72 -16.34
C GLN A 18 1.57 1.19 -15.82
N LYS A 19 1.09 0.59 -14.73
CA LYS A 19 -0.17 0.90 -14.04
C LYS A 19 0.09 0.87 -12.53
N PRO A 20 0.88 1.81 -11.99
CA PRO A 20 1.25 1.79 -10.59
C PRO A 20 -0.01 1.99 -9.73
N LYS A 21 -0.12 1.20 -8.67
CA LYS A 21 -1.19 1.32 -7.68
C LYS A 21 -0.62 1.09 -6.30
N CYS A 22 -1.12 1.81 -5.30
CA CYS A 22 -0.89 1.47 -3.91
C CYS A 22 -1.46 0.08 -3.62
N ALA A 23 -0.65 -0.86 -3.12
CA ALA A 23 -1.09 -2.22 -2.78
C ALA A 23 -2.18 -2.23 -1.70
N MET A 24 -2.29 -1.15 -0.93
CA MET A 24 -3.18 -1.03 0.22
C MET A 24 -4.51 -0.36 -0.09
N CYS A 25 -4.50 0.83 -0.69
CA CYS A 25 -5.72 1.59 -0.95
C CYS A 25 -6.15 1.60 -2.42
N GLY A 26 -5.35 1.05 -3.33
CA GLY A 26 -5.64 1.02 -4.76
C GLY A 26 -5.48 2.36 -5.49
N GLU A 27 -5.02 3.41 -4.80
CA GLU A 27 -4.72 4.72 -5.40
C GLU A 27 -3.83 4.55 -6.62
N ASN A 28 -4.21 5.17 -7.74
CA ASN A 28 -3.64 4.96 -9.06
C ASN A 28 -3.31 6.28 -9.81
N ASP A 29 -3.59 7.44 -9.21
CA ASP A 29 -3.20 8.73 -9.78
C ASP A 29 -1.68 8.88 -9.73
N ILE A 30 -1.04 8.68 -10.89
CA ILE A 30 0.41 8.77 -11.08
C ILE A 30 0.97 10.11 -10.55
N THR A 31 0.20 11.20 -10.62
CA THR A 31 0.60 12.52 -10.12
C THR A 31 0.59 12.58 -8.60
N ALA A 32 -0.35 11.88 -7.98
CA ALA A 32 -0.37 11.63 -6.55
C ALA A 32 0.63 10.53 -6.12
N LEU A 33 1.35 9.83 -7.02
CA LEU A 33 2.16 8.63 -6.72
C LEU A 33 3.69 8.79 -6.90
N LEU A 34 4.24 9.99 -7.08
CA LEU A 34 5.65 10.17 -7.50
C LEU A 34 6.65 10.67 -6.48
N LYS A 35 7.93 10.29 -6.68
CA LYS A 35 9.14 10.74 -5.98
C LYS A 35 9.37 12.25 -5.98
N GLU A 36 9.77 12.77 -4.83
CA GLU A 36 10.13 14.17 -4.62
C GLU A 36 11.52 14.50 -5.14
N THR A 37 11.57 15.50 -6.02
CA THR A 37 12.65 16.49 -6.06
C THR A 37 12.40 17.52 -4.95
N LYS A 38 13.34 17.74 -4.00
CA LYS A 38 13.49 18.80 -2.95
C LYS A 38 12.30 19.62 -2.36
N THR A 39 11.06 19.54 -2.85
CA THR A 39 9.88 20.37 -2.50
C THR A 39 8.48 19.71 -2.71
N VAL A 40 8.33 18.54 -3.35
CA VAL A 40 7.05 17.73 -3.39
C VAL A 40 7.09 16.22 -2.95
N ARG A 41 6.68 15.82 -1.72
CA ARG A 41 6.98 14.50 -1.08
C ARG A 41 6.57 13.27 -1.87
N THR A 42 7.49 12.30 -1.96
CA THR A 42 7.33 10.99 -2.58
C THR A 42 6.15 10.22 -2.00
N PHE A 43 5.01 10.15 -2.67
CA PHE A 43 3.84 9.50 -2.06
C PHE A 43 3.91 7.98 -2.06
N MET A 44 4.75 7.30 -2.85
CA MET A 44 4.92 5.83 -2.79
C MET A 44 6.24 5.44 -2.13
N GLU A 45 6.17 4.60 -1.11
CA GLU A 45 7.30 4.15 -0.30
C GLU A 45 7.35 2.61 -0.27
N GLU A 46 8.56 2.08 -0.26
CA GLU A 46 8.82 0.68 0.04
C GLU A 46 8.61 0.45 1.52
N HIS A 47 7.60 -0.36 1.85
CA HIS A 47 7.37 -0.80 3.22
C HIS A 47 7.97 -2.19 3.40
N HIS A 48 8.95 -2.30 4.30
CA HIS A 48 9.50 -3.59 4.68
C HIS A 48 8.52 -4.33 5.57
N ILE A 49 8.09 -5.50 5.11
CA ILE A 49 7.05 -6.28 5.78
C ILE A 49 7.52 -6.67 7.19
N ALA A 50 8.76 -7.12 7.34
CA ALA A 50 9.30 -7.57 8.61
C ALA A 50 9.70 -6.43 9.58
N GLY A 51 9.52 -5.16 9.21
CA GLY A 51 9.97 -4.02 10.03
C GLY A 51 11.49 -3.90 10.16
N SER A 52 12.26 -4.65 9.38
CA SER A 52 13.71 -4.47 9.16
C SER A 52 13.97 -3.56 7.98
N HIS A 53 15.16 -2.98 7.89
CA HIS A 53 15.61 -2.29 6.66
C HIS A 53 16.08 -3.27 5.57
N GLU A 54 15.88 -4.57 5.79
CA GLU A 54 16.24 -5.65 4.88
C GLU A 54 15.04 -6.59 4.67
N GLY A 55 15.06 -7.37 3.60
CA GLY A 55 14.01 -8.35 3.28
C GLY A 55 12.94 -7.85 2.33
N GLU A 56 11.79 -8.52 2.32
CA GLU A 56 10.70 -8.27 1.39
C GLU A 56 9.99 -6.94 1.64
N THR A 57 9.73 -6.23 0.54
CA THR A 57 9.01 -4.96 0.57
C THR A 57 7.72 -5.02 -0.24
N ILE A 58 6.77 -4.16 0.12
CA ILE A 58 5.60 -3.85 -0.70
C ILE A 58 5.57 -2.37 -1.06
N GLN A 59 5.02 -2.08 -2.24
CA GLN A 59 4.82 -0.71 -2.70
C GLN A 59 3.50 -0.16 -2.14
N VAL A 60 3.59 0.80 -1.23
CA VAL A 60 2.43 1.44 -0.58
C VAL A 60 2.55 2.95 -0.63
N CYS A 61 1.43 3.66 -0.52
CA CYS A 61 1.51 5.11 -0.39
C CYS A 61 1.96 5.54 1.01
N ARG A 62 2.45 6.77 1.19
CA ARG A 62 2.91 7.36 2.46
C ARG A 62 1.91 7.25 3.58
N ASN A 63 0.64 7.49 3.28
CA ASN A 63 -0.43 7.37 4.28
C ASN A 63 -0.61 5.92 4.71
N CYS A 64 -0.52 4.98 3.76
CA CYS A 64 -0.57 3.55 4.05
C CYS A 64 0.71 3.06 4.74
N HIS A 65 1.88 3.57 4.34
CA HIS A 65 3.17 3.31 4.96
C HIS A 65 3.15 3.74 6.42
N ALA A 66 2.74 4.98 6.72
CA ALA A 66 2.64 5.48 8.08
C ALA A 66 1.71 4.62 8.96
N LYS A 67 0.55 4.19 8.44
CA LYS A 67 -0.36 3.28 9.16
C LYS A 67 0.25 1.90 9.43
N LEU A 68 1.04 1.39 8.49
CA LEU A 68 1.72 0.10 8.64
C LEU A 68 2.90 0.21 9.63
N THR A 69 3.67 1.29 9.56
CA THR A 69 4.71 1.63 10.54
C THR A 69 4.13 1.79 11.94
N ASP A 70 2.98 2.46 12.08
CA ASP A 70 2.29 2.61 13.36
C ASP A 70 1.92 1.24 13.96
N LYS A 71 1.34 0.34 13.14
CA LYS A 71 1.06 -1.05 13.55
C LYS A 71 2.32 -1.84 13.95
N GLN A 72 3.46 -1.54 13.31
CA GLN A 72 4.75 -2.14 13.64
C GLN A 72 5.24 -1.70 15.03
N LEU A 73 5.00 -0.46 15.42
CA LEU A 73 5.38 0.04 16.75
C LEU A 73 4.64 -0.67 17.89
N ASP A 74 3.47 -1.27 17.62
CA ASP A 74 2.71 -2.07 18.58
C ASP A 74 3.21 -3.52 18.71
N TRP A 75 4.24 -3.93 17.95
CA TRP A 75 4.77 -5.28 18.04
C TRP A 75 5.52 -5.52 19.36
N PRO A 76 5.64 -6.79 19.81
CA PRO A 76 6.40 -7.11 21.00
C PRO A 76 7.84 -6.57 20.95
N GLU A 77 8.36 -6.19 22.12
CA GLU A 77 9.73 -5.72 22.26
C GLU A 77 10.73 -6.75 21.70
N GLY A 78 11.76 -6.26 21.01
CA GLY A 78 12.77 -7.10 20.36
C GLY A 78 12.41 -7.59 18.96
N VAL A 79 11.15 -7.47 18.52
CA VAL A 79 10.77 -7.79 17.13
C VAL A 79 11.31 -6.74 16.16
N ILE A 80 11.32 -5.46 16.55
CA ILE A 80 11.94 -4.37 15.79
C ILE A 80 13.28 -4.03 16.44
N SER A 81 14.33 -4.75 16.05
CA SER A 81 15.70 -4.46 16.48
C SER A 81 16.67 -4.43 15.28
N SER A 82 17.80 -3.73 15.46
CA SER A 82 18.91 -3.67 14.51
C SER A 82 19.78 -4.93 14.53
N GLU A 83 19.66 -5.77 15.56
CA GLU A 83 20.43 -7.00 15.75
C GLU A 83 19.47 -8.19 15.79
N ARG A 84 18.98 -8.62 14.62
CA ARG A 84 18.02 -9.72 14.52
C ARG A 84 18.65 -11.03 14.05
N THR A 85 18.23 -12.11 14.69
CA THR A 85 18.44 -13.47 14.18
C THR A 85 17.48 -13.75 13.02
N GLN A 86 17.73 -14.82 12.26
CA GLN A 86 16.84 -15.23 11.18
C GLN A 86 15.43 -15.59 11.68
N GLU A 87 15.34 -16.19 12.87
CA GLU A 87 14.08 -16.51 13.52
C GLU A 87 13.29 -15.25 13.85
N MET A 88 13.94 -14.20 14.35
CA MET A 88 13.27 -12.94 14.66
C MET A 88 12.81 -12.20 13.40
N ASN A 89 13.55 -12.32 12.28
CA ASN A 89 13.09 -11.83 10.98
C ASN A 89 11.83 -12.58 10.50
N ALA A 90 11.77 -13.89 10.69
CA ALA A 90 10.57 -14.67 10.36
C ALA A 90 9.38 -14.27 11.24
N VAL A 91 9.59 -14.03 12.54
CA VAL A 91 8.55 -13.52 13.45
C VAL A 91 8.03 -12.16 12.98
N GLY A 92 8.92 -11.21 12.70
CA GLY A 92 8.54 -9.89 12.19
C GLY A 92 7.80 -9.98 10.86
N PHE A 93 8.25 -10.84 9.95
CA PHE A 93 7.56 -11.07 8.67
C PHE A 93 6.13 -11.58 8.87
N LEU A 94 5.92 -12.53 9.78
CA LEU A 94 4.57 -13.06 10.07
C LEU A 94 3.65 -12.00 10.67
N PHE A 95 4.14 -11.15 11.58
CA PHE A 95 3.37 -10.01 12.08
C PHE A 95 3.02 -9.01 10.96
N GLY A 96 4.00 -8.63 10.14
CA GLY A 96 3.79 -7.73 9.01
C GLY A 96 2.82 -8.27 7.98
N LEU A 97 2.94 -9.55 7.65
CA LEU A 97 2.02 -10.24 6.76
C LEU A 97 0.60 -10.27 7.35
N ALA A 98 0.45 -10.56 8.64
CA ALA A 98 -0.85 -10.52 9.30
C ALA A 98 -1.47 -9.12 9.24
N ASN A 99 -0.70 -8.05 9.46
CA ASN A 99 -1.18 -6.68 9.30
C ASN A 99 -1.60 -6.37 7.86
N LEU A 100 -0.86 -6.84 6.86
CA LEU A 100 -1.23 -6.70 5.45
C LEU A 100 -2.53 -7.44 5.13
N LEU A 101 -2.67 -8.68 5.59
CA LEU A 101 -3.87 -9.50 5.39
C LEU A 101 -5.11 -8.89 6.06
N GLU A 102 -4.98 -8.35 7.27
CA GLU A 102 -6.05 -7.63 7.96
C GLU A 102 -6.58 -6.46 7.11
N LEU A 103 -5.68 -5.76 6.44
CA LEU A 103 -6.01 -4.59 5.63
C LEU A 103 -6.64 -4.99 4.28
N LEU A 104 -6.13 -6.06 3.66
CA LEU A 104 -6.76 -6.68 2.49
C LEU A 104 -8.18 -7.15 2.80
N ALA A 105 -8.39 -7.78 3.96
CA ALA A 105 -9.73 -8.19 4.39
C ALA A 105 -10.68 -6.98 4.49
N LYS A 106 -10.25 -5.89 5.13
CA LYS A 106 -11.04 -4.64 5.21
C LYS A 106 -11.37 -4.07 3.83
N LEU A 107 -10.42 -4.13 2.90
CA LEU A 107 -10.64 -3.67 1.52
C LEU A 107 -11.70 -4.52 0.81
N VAL A 108 -11.62 -5.84 0.93
CA VAL A 108 -12.61 -6.77 0.36
C VAL A 108 -14.00 -6.49 0.93
N PHE A 109 -14.13 -6.33 2.25
CA PHE A 109 -15.40 -5.98 2.88
C PHE A 109 -15.96 -4.66 2.34
N LYS A 110 -15.12 -3.62 2.20
CA LYS A 110 -15.55 -2.34 1.64
C LYS A 110 -16.11 -2.49 0.21
N PHE A 111 -15.44 -3.25 -0.64
CA PHE A 111 -15.93 -3.51 -2.00
C PHE A 111 -17.23 -4.30 -2.00
N ALA A 112 -17.36 -5.31 -1.14
CA ALA A 112 -18.59 -6.08 -1.00
C ALA A 112 -19.77 -5.18 -0.61
N THR A 113 -19.58 -4.24 0.34
CA THR A 113 -20.61 -3.27 0.73
C THR A 113 -21.01 -2.36 -0.45
N ILE A 114 -20.04 -1.80 -1.17
CA ILE A 114 -20.34 -0.94 -2.34
C ILE A 114 -21.13 -1.70 -3.40
N LEU A 115 -20.74 -2.95 -3.68
CA LEU A 115 -21.44 -3.78 -4.66
C LEU A 115 -22.86 -4.12 -4.19
N PHE A 116 -23.03 -4.43 -2.91
CA PHE A 116 -24.35 -4.68 -2.33
C PHE A 116 -25.28 -3.48 -2.48
N ASP A 117 -24.80 -2.27 -2.11
CA ASP A 117 -25.58 -1.04 -2.23
C ASP A 117 -25.99 -0.80 -3.69
N PHE A 118 -25.04 -0.89 -4.63
CA PHE A 118 -25.29 -0.75 -6.06
C PHE A 118 -26.37 -1.71 -6.58
N VAL A 119 -26.27 -3.00 -6.21
CA VAL A 119 -27.23 -4.03 -6.64
C VAL A 119 -28.62 -3.75 -6.06
N THR A 120 -28.71 -3.41 -4.76
CA THR A 120 -29.99 -3.17 -4.10
C THR A 120 -30.68 -1.90 -4.58
N ASP A 121 -29.93 -0.84 -4.92
CA ASP A 121 -30.51 0.38 -5.47
C ASP A 121 -31.00 0.20 -6.92
N HIS A 122 -30.24 -0.53 -7.75
CA HIS A 122 -30.71 -0.89 -9.10
C HIS A 122 -31.98 -1.74 -9.08
N GLN A 123 -32.12 -2.66 -8.12
CA GLN A 123 -33.34 -3.45 -7.99
C GLN A 123 -34.58 -2.60 -7.64
N LYS A 124 -34.40 -1.51 -6.88
CA LYS A 124 -35.50 -0.58 -6.56
C LYS A 124 -35.93 0.21 -7.79
N GLU A 125 -34.99 0.67 -8.63
CA GLU A 125 -35.31 1.45 -9.83
C GLU A 125 -36.04 0.62 -10.91
N VAL A 126 -35.77 -0.69 -11.00
CA VAL A 126 -36.41 -1.59 -11.98
C VAL A 126 -37.81 -2.04 -11.52
N MET A 127 -38.16 -1.86 -10.26
CA MET A 127 -39.45 -2.24 -9.67
C MET A 127 -40.48 -1.09 -9.60
N VAL A 128 -40.16 0.10 -10.13
CA VAL A 128 -41.05 1.27 -10.21
C VAL A 128 -41.56 1.47 -11.64
#